data_AF-A0A834X5G1-F1
#
_entry.id   AF-A0A834X5G1-F1
#
_cell.length_a   1.000
_cell.length_b   1.000
_cell.length_c   1.000
_cell.angle_alpha   90.00
_cell.angle_beta   90.00
_cell.angle_gamma   90.00
#
_symmetry.space_group_name_H-M   'P 1'
#
loop_
_entity.id
_entity.type
_entity.pdbx_description
1 polymer ?
#
loop_
_entity_poly.entity_id
_entity_poly.type
_entity_poly.pdbx_seq_one_letter_code
_entity_poly.pdbx_strand_id
1 'polypeptide(L)'
;MRTRGSGSGLHVKGRKRRAKVVWLGKKGGNGIERKLRELQRSVPGSQGIMEVKTLYQTIENYIILLEAKVTILRSLSTLYGV
;
A
#
# COMPACT_ATOMS: atom_id res chain seq x y z
N MET A 1 19.70 59.00 -36.74
CA MET A 1 20.87 58.50 -35.97
C MET A 1 20.39 57.42 -35.01
N ARG A 2 20.92 56.21 -35.11
CA ARG A 2 20.64 55.07 -34.21
C ARG A 2 21.81 54.90 -33.26
N THR A 3 21.55 54.77 -31.96
CA THR A 3 22.52 54.24 -30.99
C THR A 3 21.89 53.10 -30.18
N ARG A 4 22.66 52.01 -30.10
CA ARG A 4 22.50 50.76 -29.33
C ARG A 4 22.37 51.08 -27.83
N GLY A 5 21.82 50.31 -26.91
CA GLY A 5 21.39 48.92 -26.82
C GLY A 5 21.41 48.50 -25.32
N SER A 6 20.94 47.29 -25.02
CA SER A 6 21.11 46.53 -23.76
C SER A 6 20.13 46.78 -22.60
N GLY A 7 19.54 45.70 -22.09
CA GLY A 7 18.67 45.71 -20.91
C GLY A 7 17.75 44.49 -20.80
N SER A 8 18.32 43.31 -20.70
CA SER A 8 17.66 42.05 -20.34
C SER A 8 16.84 42.16 -19.05
N GLY A 9 15.54 41.88 -19.11
CA GLY A 9 14.66 41.83 -17.94
C GLY A 9 13.64 40.70 -18.07
N LEU A 10 14.04 39.49 -17.66
CA LEU A 10 13.17 38.33 -17.50
C LEU A 10 12.16 38.61 -16.37
N HIS A 11 10.91 38.96 -16.68
CA HIS A 11 9.82 38.92 -15.69
C HIS A 11 8.89 37.72 -15.89
N VAL A 12 9.26 36.73 -15.10
CA VAL A 12 8.65 35.46 -14.71
C VAL A 12 7.11 35.40 -14.81
N LYS A 13 6.62 34.63 -15.78
CA LYS A 13 5.24 34.12 -15.83
C LYS A 13 4.98 33.30 -14.55
N GLY A 14 4.09 33.77 -13.69
CA GLY A 14 3.72 33.15 -12.41
C GLY A 14 3.25 31.70 -12.58
N ARG A 15 4.19 30.75 -12.44
CA ARG A 15 3.89 29.32 -12.40
C ARG A 15 3.46 28.99 -10.98
N LYS A 16 2.14 28.94 -10.73
CA LYS A 16 1.56 28.34 -9.51
C LYS A 16 2.09 26.90 -9.40
N ARG A 17 3.16 26.71 -8.61
CA ARG A 17 3.63 25.39 -8.22
C ARG A 17 2.57 24.80 -7.31
N ARG A 18 1.74 23.92 -7.85
CA ARG A 18 0.95 23.00 -7.03
C ARG A 18 1.97 22.19 -6.22
N ALA A 19 2.09 22.49 -4.94
CA ALA A 19 2.86 21.68 -4.02
C ALA A 19 2.26 20.28 -4.06
N LYS A 20 2.91 19.37 -4.79
CA LYS A 20 2.63 17.95 -4.66
C LYS A 20 3.16 17.62 -3.28
N VAL A 21 2.26 17.55 -2.29
CA VAL A 21 2.57 17.05 -0.95
C VAL A 21 2.97 15.59 -1.14
N VAL A 22 4.25 15.37 -1.41
CA VAL A 22 4.85 14.06 -1.35
C VAL A 22 4.88 13.76 0.14
N TRP A 23 3.95 12.88 0.55
CA TRP A 23 4.03 12.21 1.83
C TRP A 23 5.33 11.41 1.84
N LEU A 24 6.41 12.04 2.28
CA LEU A 24 7.61 11.37 2.76
C LEU A 24 7.20 10.64 4.03
N GLY A 25 6.64 9.43 3.85
CA GLY A 25 6.45 8.47 4.90
C GLY A 25 7.79 8.30 5.62
N LYS A 26 7.79 8.63 6.91
CA LYS A 26 8.97 8.62 7.78
C LYS A 26 9.77 7.33 7.57
N LYS A 27 11.04 7.51 7.22
CA LYS A 27 12.12 6.52 7.32
C LYS A 27 12.13 5.94 8.74
N GLY A 28 12.10 4.60 8.86
CA GLY A 28 12.56 3.91 10.08
C GLY A 28 11.54 3.14 10.92
N GLY A 29 10.41 2.67 10.35
CA GLY A 29 9.55 1.69 11.01
C GLY A 29 9.98 0.26 10.66
N ASN A 30 10.47 -0.49 11.65
CA ASN A 30 10.97 -1.86 11.61
C ASN A 30 10.30 -2.75 10.55
N GLY A 31 11.06 -3.54 9.78
CA GLY A 31 10.53 -4.38 8.70
C GLY A 31 9.35 -5.30 9.09
N ILE A 32 9.19 -5.56 10.39
CA ILE A 32 8.04 -6.23 10.99
C ILE A 32 6.73 -5.47 10.73
N GLU A 33 6.68 -4.15 10.92
CA GLU A 33 5.47 -3.35 10.66
C GLU A 33 5.10 -3.34 9.18
N ARG A 34 6.11 -3.36 8.30
CA ARG A 34 5.87 -3.47 6.86
C ARG A 34 5.23 -4.81 6.52
N LYS A 35 5.78 -5.92 7.04
CA LYS A 35 5.20 -7.26 6.89
C LYS A 35 3.80 -7.34 7.47
N LEU A 36 3.54 -6.71 8.62
CA LEU A 36 2.22 -6.67 9.23
C LEU A 36 1.21 -5.91 8.37
N ARG A 37 1.60 -4.76 7.80
CA ARG A 37 0.77 -4.01 6.85
C ARG A 37 0.50 -4.78 5.55
N GLU A 38 1.49 -5.53 5.07
CA GLU A 38 1.31 -6.41 3.90
C GLU A 38 0.33 -7.54 4.22
N LEU A 39 0.45 -8.16 5.40
CA LEU A 39 -0.46 -9.22 5.88
C LEU A 39 -1.91 -8.70 6.05
N GLN A 40 -2.09 -7.49 6.58
CA GLN A 40 -3.39 -6.82 6.67
C GLN A 40 -4.06 -6.59 5.31
N ARG A 41 -3.28 -6.49 4.23
CA ARG A 41 -3.84 -6.31 2.88
C ARG A 41 -4.23 -7.64 2.24
N SER A 42 -3.60 -8.75 2.62
CA SER A 42 -3.91 -10.07 2.08
C SER A 42 -5.10 -10.74 2.77
N VAL A 43 -5.39 -10.37 4.03
CA VAL A 43 -6.47 -11.00 4.80
C VAL A 43 -7.77 -10.19 4.67
N PRO A 44 -8.84 -10.76 4.07
CA PRO A 44 -10.14 -10.09 3.98
C PRO A 44 -10.67 -9.71 5.36
N GLY A 45 -11.22 -8.50 5.50
CA GLY A 45 -11.79 -8.00 6.76
C GLY A 45 -10.78 -7.53 7.80
N SER A 46 -9.47 -7.65 7.53
CA SER A 46 -8.42 -7.18 8.47
C SER A 46 -7.99 -5.73 8.26
N GLN A 47 -8.42 -5.10 7.16
CA GLN A 47 -8.07 -3.73 6.82
C GLN A 47 -8.79 -2.75 7.75
N GLY A 48 -8.01 -1.93 8.46
CA GLY A 48 -8.53 -0.94 9.41
C GLY A 48 -8.61 -1.43 10.86
N ILE A 49 -8.26 -2.69 11.13
CA ILE A 49 -8.12 -3.17 12.52
C ILE A 49 -6.87 -2.55 13.13
N MET A 50 -7.07 -1.67 14.12
CA MET A 50 -5.97 -1.01 14.85
C MET A 50 -5.48 -1.83 16.05
N GLU A 51 -6.36 -2.67 16.61
CA GLU A 51 -6.01 -3.51 17.75
C GLU A 51 -5.28 -4.78 17.28
N VAL A 52 -4.06 -4.97 17.79
CA VAL A 52 -3.17 -6.06 17.36
C VAL A 52 -3.73 -7.44 17.72
N LYS A 53 -4.41 -7.56 18.86
CA LYS A 53 -5.00 -8.83 19.31
C LYS A 53 -6.12 -9.30 18.38
N THR A 54 -7.04 -8.41 18.03
CA THR A 54 -8.15 -8.73 17.11
C THR A 54 -7.65 -8.98 15.69
N LEU A 55 -6.57 -8.29 15.29
CA LEU A 55 -5.90 -8.56 14.02
C LEU A 55 -5.35 -10.00 13.97
N TYR A 56 -4.60 -10.43 14.98
CA TYR A 56 -4.05 -11.78 15.01
C TYR A 56 -5.13 -12.85 15.04
N GLN A 57 -6.19 -12.66 15.83
CA GLN A 57 -7.32 -13.58 15.87
C GLN A 57 -8.04 -13.68 14.50
N THR A 58 -8.18 -12.54 13.80
CA THR A 58 -8.76 -12.53 12.45
C THR A 58 -7.89 -13.30 11.46
N ILE A 59 -6.57 -13.13 11.55
CA ILE A 59 -5.59 -13.85 10.71
C ILE A 59 -5.64 -15.35 10.98
N GLU A 60 -5.65 -15.75 12.25
CA GLU A 60 -5.75 -17.15 12.68
C GLU A 60 -7.02 -17.81 12.12
N ASN A 61 -8.17 -17.17 12.31
CA ASN A 61 -9.44 -17.65 11.76
C ASN A 61 -9.39 -17.80 10.23
N TYR A 62 -8.73 -16.87 9.54
CA TYR A 62 -8.59 -16.93 8.09
C TYR A 62 -7.69 -18.09 7.63
N ILE A 63 -6.62 -18.39 8.36
CA ILE A 63 -5.74 -19.54 8.09
C ILE A 63 -6.54 -20.84 8.22
N ILE A 64 -7.25 -21.03 9.34
CA ILE A 64 -8.07 -22.23 9.58
C ILE A 64 -9.10 -22.42 8.46
N LEU A 65 -9.76 -21.34 8.04
CA LEU A 65 -10.75 -21.37 6.97
C LEU A 65 -10.13 -21.73 5.62
N LEU A 66 -8.94 -21.23 5.30
CA LEU A 66 -8.20 -21.60 4.10
C LEU A 66 -7.79 -23.07 4.11
N GLU A 67 -7.30 -23.59 5.23
CA GLU A 67 -6.93 -25.00 5.37
C GLU A 67 -8.13 -25.92 5.18
N ALA A 68 -9.28 -25.58 5.76
CA ALA A 68 -10.53 -26.32 5.57
C ALA A 68 -10.95 -26.32 4.08
N LYS A 69 -10.91 -25.16 3.42
CA LYS A 69 -11.22 -25.06 1.97
C LYS A 69 -10.27 -25.89 1.12
N VAL A 70 -8.97 -25.83 1.38
CA VAL A 70 -7.97 -26.62 0.66
C VAL A 70 -8.20 -28.11 0.89
N THR A 71 -8.55 -28.52 2.11
CA THR A 71 -8.87 -29.91 2.44
C THR A 71 -10.09 -30.39 1.66
N ILE A 72 -11.17 -29.62 1.65
CA ILE A 72 -12.38 -29.94 0.87
C ILE A 72 -12.05 -30.05 -0.62
N LEU A 73 -11.33 -29.06 -1.18
CA LEU A 73 -10.96 -29.06 -2.59
C LEU A 73 -10.08 -30.25 -2.95
N ARG A 74 -9.14 -30.65 -2.09
CA ARG A 74 -8.34 -31.86 -2.29
C ARG A 74 -9.19 -33.10 -2.28
N SER A 75 -10.11 -33.24 -1.31
CA SER A 75 -11.04 -34.37 -1.26
C SER A 75 -11.90 -34.45 -2.52
N LEU A 76 -12.39 -33.32 -3.01
CA LEU A 76 -13.13 -33.25 -4.27
C LEU A 76 -12.25 -33.62 -5.47
N SER A 77 -11.02 -33.11 -5.56
CA SER A 77 -10.07 -33.47 -6.62
C SER A 77 -9.83 -34.98 -6.65
N THR A 78 -9.63 -35.60 -5.48
CA THR A 78 -9.47 -37.05 -5.35
C THR A 78 -10.72 -37.82 -5.81
N LEU A 79 -11.91 -37.32 -5.49
CA LEU A 79 -13.18 -37.95 -5.91
C LEU A 79 -13.42 -37.84 -7.42
N TYR A 80 -13.07 -36.70 -8.02
CA TYR A 80 -13.30 -36.42 -9.44
C TYR A 80 -12.10 -36.77 -10.34
N GLY A 81 -10.98 -37.21 -9.77
CA GLY A 81 -9.78 -37.66 -10.50
C GLY A 81 -9.07 -36.55 -11.28
N VAL A 82 -9.21 -35.29 -10.87
CA VAL A 82 -8.49 -34.14 -11.43
C VAL A 82 -7.13 -33.98 -10.75
#